data_AF-A0A0B2UQJ7-F1
#
_entry.id   AF-A0A0B2UQJ7-F1
#
_cell.length_a   1.000
_cell.length_b   1.000
_cell.length_c   1.000
_cell.angle_alpha   90.00
_cell.angle_beta   90.00
_cell.angle_gamma   90.00
#
_symmetry.space_group_name_H-M   'P 1'
#
loop_
_entity.id
_entity.type
_entity.pdbx_description
1 polymer ?
#
loop_
_entity_poly.entity_id
_entity_poly.type
_entity_poly.pdbx_seq_one_letter_code
_entity_poly.pdbx_strand_id
1 'polypeptide(L)'
;MRQEVEDPCRIATRLTEENNVLITVAMKFGKQQLFPKNEIATPCFNITNGRTVAQDLQKKICDANCFCPRPYVQFRNDEKCERYAECVYMHGISLPYQSAVATCREDDSHLVDIFSEEKERFVKRES
;
A
#
# COMPACT_ATOMS: atom_id res chain seq x y z
N MET A 1 8.92 -38.20 -10.85
CA MET A 1 7.83 -37.24 -11.03
C MET A 1 8.42 -35.85 -10.90
N ARG A 2 8.63 -35.13 -12.01
CA ARG A 2 9.12 -33.74 -11.96
C ARG A 2 7.93 -32.88 -11.55
N GLN A 3 8.01 -32.19 -10.42
CA GLN A 3 7.09 -31.08 -10.15
C GLN A 3 7.36 -30.02 -11.23
N GLU A 4 6.37 -29.74 -12.07
CA GLU A 4 6.36 -28.51 -12.85
C GLU A 4 6.29 -27.36 -11.84
N VAL A 5 7.41 -26.67 -11.66
CA VAL A 5 7.46 -25.48 -10.82
C VAL A 5 6.78 -24.37 -11.61
N GLU A 6 5.54 -24.06 -11.25
CA GLU A 6 4.78 -22.94 -11.81
C GLU A 6 5.62 -21.66 -11.67
N ASP A 7 5.70 -20.87 -12.75
CA ASP A 7 6.53 -19.67 -12.82
C ASP A 7 6.18 -18.70 -11.67
N PRO A 8 7.13 -18.35 -10.77
CA PRO A 8 6.89 -17.47 -9.64
C PRO A 8 6.26 -16.12 -10.02
N CYS A 9 6.57 -15.60 -11.21
CA CYS A 9 5.96 -14.36 -11.69
C CYS A 9 4.46 -14.52 -11.94
N ARG A 10 4.03 -15.65 -12.51
CA ARG A 10 2.60 -15.94 -12.73
C ARG A 10 1.84 -16.10 -11.42
N ILE A 11 2.44 -16.78 -10.44
CA ILE A 11 1.86 -16.91 -9.10
C ILE A 11 1.71 -15.54 -8.44
N ALA A 12 2.75 -14.71 -8.52
CA ALA A 12 2.74 -13.37 -7.95
C ALA A 12 1.64 -12.50 -8.55
N THR A 13 1.50 -12.47 -9.88
CA THR A 13 0.42 -11.74 -10.57
C THR A 13 -0.94 -12.17 -10.04
N ARG A 14 -1.23 -13.49 -10.01
CA ARG A 14 -2.51 -14.04 -9.53
C ARG A 14 -2.80 -13.63 -8.09
N LEU A 15 -1.80 -13.66 -7.20
CA LEU A 15 -1.99 -13.25 -5.80
C LEU A 15 -2.36 -11.78 -5.70
N THR A 16 -1.71 -10.90 -6.48
CA THR A 16 -1.93 -9.45 -6.41
C THR A 16 -3.22 -8.96 -7.08
N GLU A 17 -3.81 -9.73 -8.00
CA GLU A 17 -5.07 -9.36 -8.68
C GLU A 17 -6.26 -9.24 -7.71
N GLU A 18 -6.24 -9.96 -6.60
CA GLU A 18 -7.33 -10.00 -5.61
C GLU A 18 -7.18 -8.94 -4.49
N ASN A 19 -6.52 -7.80 -4.77
CA ASN A 19 -6.15 -6.77 -3.78
C ASN A 19 -5.25 -7.28 -2.63
N ASN A 20 -4.60 -8.44 -2.78
CA ASN A 20 -3.64 -8.91 -1.78
C ASN A 20 -2.30 -8.19 -1.93
N VAL A 21 -1.61 -8.03 -0.80
CA VAL A 21 -0.24 -7.52 -0.74
C VAL A 21 0.74 -8.69 -0.67
N LEU A 22 1.66 -8.77 -1.63
CA LEU A 22 2.72 -9.77 -1.66
C LEU A 22 4.01 -9.20 -1.08
N ILE A 23 4.37 -9.69 0.11
CA ILE A 23 5.63 -9.37 0.79
C ILE A 23 6.66 -10.45 0.46
N THR A 24 7.87 -10.04 0.06
CA THR A 24 8.98 -10.97 -0.18
C THR A 24 10.16 -10.69 0.72
N VAL A 25 10.84 -11.74 1.18
CA VAL A 25 12.07 -11.65 1.97
C VAL A 25 13.23 -12.25 1.18
N ALA A 26 14.13 -11.41 0.68
CA ALA A 26 15.32 -11.86 -0.03
C ALA A 26 16.33 -12.50 0.93
N MET A 27 16.75 -13.71 0.62
CA MET A 27 17.75 -14.46 1.39
C MET A 27 19.06 -14.58 0.60
N LYS A 28 20.20 -14.50 1.31
CA LYS A 28 21.52 -14.84 0.77
C LYS A 28 21.83 -16.29 1.14
N PHE A 29 22.32 -17.06 0.18
CA PHE A 29 22.78 -18.42 0.44
C PHE A 29 24.26 -18.58 0.06
N GLY A 30 24.98 -19.42 0.80
CA GLY A 30 26.39 -19.69 0.55
C GLY A 30 27.28 -18.45 0.71
N LYS A 31 28.16 -18.21 -0.26
CA LYS A 31 29.16 -17.11 -0.24
C LYS A 31 28.65 -15.81 -0.87
N GLN A 32 27.34 -15.66 -1.10
CA GLN A 32 26.78 -14.44 -1.68
C GLN A 32 26.93 -13.24 -0.76
N GLN A 33 27.54 -12.17 -1.24
CA GLN A 33 27.69 -10.93 -0.49
C GLN A 33 26.47 -10.00 -0.59
N LEU A 34 25.69 -10.11 -1.68
CA LEU A 34 24.53 -9.25 -1.98
C LEU A 34 23.24 -10.06 -2.00
N PHE A 35 22.14 -9.45 -1.53
CA PHE A 35 20.82 -10.07 -1.59
C PHE A 35 20.38 -10.14 -3.05
N PRO A 36 19.67 -11.20 -3.47
CA PRO A 36 19.09 -11.23 -4.80
C PRO A 36 18.09 -10.09 -4.94
N LYS A 37 18.12 -9.39 -6.08
CA LYS A 37 17.03 -8.48 -6.45
C LYS A 37 15.82 -9.31 -6.80
N ASN A 38 14.68 -8.97 -6.24
CA ASN A 38 13.41 -9.62 -6.53
C ASN A 38 12.36 -8.56 -6.81
N GLU A 39 11.69 -8.66 -7.96
CA GLU A 39 10.70 -7.69 -8.42
C GLU A 39 9.28 -8.29 -8.44
N ILE A 40 9.09 -9.50 -7.91
CA ILE A 40 7.77 -10.14 -7.85
C ILE A 40 6.89 -9.63 -6.70
N ALA A 41 7.47 -8.93 -5.71
CA ALA A 41 6.70 -8.36 -4.61
C ALA A 41 5.77 -7.26 -5.09
N THR A 42 4.72 -6.97 -4.32
CA THR A 42 4.01 -5.69 -4.47
C THR A 42 5.03 -4.56 -4.30
N PRO A 43 4.96 -3.47 -5.11
CA PRO A 43 5.87 -2.33 -4.95
C PRO A 43 5.96 -1.90 -3.49
N CYS A 44 7.18 -1.61 -3.03
CA CYS A 44 7.51 -1.26 -1.64
C CYS A 44 7.43 -2.38 -0.58
N PHE A 45 7.14 -3.63 -0.96
CA PHE A 45 7.05 -4.78 -0.03
C PHE A 45 8.15 -5.83 -0.20
N ASN A 46 9.24 -5.48 -0.90
CA ASN A 46 10.45 -6.31 -0.90
C ASN A 46 11.37 -5.90 0.26
N ILE A 47 11.68 -6.86 1.13
CA ILE A 47 12.63 -6.69 2.25
C ILE A 47 13.74 -7.73 2.15
N THR A 48 14.81 -7.54 2.92
CA THR A 48 15.94 -8.48 2.94
C THR A 48 16.07 -9.15 4.29
N ASN A 49 16.61 -10.36 4.32
CA ASN A 49 16.91 -11.08 5.57
C ASN A 49 18.17 -10.52 6.25
N GLY A 50 18.16 -9.22 6.56
CA GLY A 50 19.21 -8.51 7.29
C GLY A 50 19.02 -8.54 8.81
N ARG A 51 19.81 -7.73 9.53
CA ARG A 51 19.74 -7.65 11.00
C ARG A 51 18.39 -7.12 11.52
N THR A 52 17.68 -6.34 10.71
CA THR A 52 16.42 -5.66 11.04
C THR A 52 15.19 -6.38 10.48
N VAL A 53 15.34 -7.59 9.91
CA VAL A 53 14.26 -8.28 9.18
C VAL A 53 12.96 -8.40 9.98
N ALA A 54 13.04 -8.62 11.29
CA ALA A 54 11.85 -8.70 12.15
C ALA A 54 11.10 -7.36 12.22
N GLN A 55 11.82 -6.25 12.37
CA GLN A 55 11.26 -4.90 12.40
C GLN A 55 10.72 -4.49 11.03
N ASP A 56 11.48 -4.81 9.96
CA ASP A 56 11.08 -4.52 8.58
C ASP A 56 9.81 -5.30 8.22
N LEU A 57 9.75 -6.59 8.56
CA LEU A 57 8.57 -7.42 8.33
C LEU A 57 7.37 -6.93 9.13
N GLN A 58 7.56 -6.58 10.40
CA GLN A 58 6.49 -6.00 11.22
C GLN A 58 5.93 -4.72 10.59
N LYS A 59 6.82 -3.80 10.17
CA LYS A 59 6.42 -2.57 9.47
C LYS A 59 5.65 -2.87 8.20
N LYS A 60 6.11 -3.83 7.38
CA LYS A 60 5.41 -4.23 6.16
C LYS A 60 4.06 -4.89 6.40
N ILE A 61 3.90 -5.65 7.47
CA ILE A 61 2.59 -6.19 7.86
C ILE A 61 1.66 -5.06 8.30
N CYS A 62 2.15 -4.06 9.04
CA CYS A 62 1.36 -2.87 9.37
C CYS A 62 0.93 -2.10 8.10
N ASP A 63 1.88 -1.82 7.20
CA ASP A 63 1.63 -1.13 5.93
C ASP A 63 0.59 -1.88 5.08
N ALA A 64 0.60 -3.21 5.10
CA ALA A 64 -0.34 -4.06 4.35
C ALA A 64 -1.76 -4.09 4.94
N ASN A 65 -1.89 -3.87 6.25
CA ASN A 65 -3.17 -3.92 6.97
C ASN A 65 -3.87 -2.55 7.10
N CYS A 66 -3.28 -1.48 6.59
CA CYS A 66 -3.94 -0.17 6.52
C CYS A 66 -4.98 -0.14 5.39
N PHE A 67 -6.02 -0.96 5.51
CA PHE A 67 -7.09 -1.10 4.52
C PHE A 67 -8.17 -0.03 4.74
N CYS A 68 -8.60 0.59 3.64
CA CYS A 68 -9.75 1.51 3.64
C CYS A 68 -10.99 0.79 3.10
N PRO A 69 -12.17 0.97 3.74
CA PRO A 69 -13.40 0.43 3.20
C PRO A 69 -13.71 1.08 1.84
N ARG A 70 -14.22 0.31 0.87
CA ARG A 70 -14.70 0.90 -0.40
C ARG A 70 -15.85 1.86 -0.09
N PRO A 71 -15.94 3.04 -0.73
CA PRO A 71 -15.14 3.53 -1.86
C PRO A 71 -13.89 4.35 -1.49
N TYR A 72 -13.48 4.38 -0.22
CA TYR A 72 -12.32 5.16 0.22
C TYR A 72 -11.00 4.58 -0.31
N VAL A 73 -10.06 5.47 -0.59
CA VAL A 73 -8.69 5.15 -0.99
C VAL A 73 -7.72 5.57 0.10
N GLN A 74 -6.71 4.75 0.35
CA GLN A 74 -5.70 5.04 1.36
C GLN A 74 -4.77 6.16 0.90
N PHE A 75 -4.56 7.17 1.73
CA PHE A 75 -3.51 8.15 1.50
C PHE A 75 -2.13 7.49 1.59
N ARG A 76 -1.38 7.56 0.49
CA ARG A 76 -0.06 6.93 0.36
C ARG A 76 0.85 7.70 -0.57
N ASN A 77 2.14 7.42 -0.43
CA ASN A 77 3.19 7.85 -1.34
C ASN A 77 4.03 6.66 -1.78
N ASP A 78 3.73 6.23 -3.01
CA ASP A 78 4.35 5.07 -3.62
C ASP A 78 5.84 5.31 -3.96
N GLU A 79 6.27 6.57 -4.15
CA GLU A 79 7.68 6.91 -4.41
C GLU A 79 8.54 6.76 -3.15
N LYS A 80 8.00 7.16 -1.99
CA LYS A 80 8.68 7.04 -0.69
C LYS A 80 8.38 5.72 0.01
N CYS A 81 7.49 4.90 -0.53
CA CYS A 81 7.00 3.69 0.11
C CYS A 81 6.34 3.96 1.48
N GLU A 82 5.62 5.07 1.58
CA GLU A 82 4.93 5.52 2.79
C GLU A 82 3.43 5.32 2.66
N ARG A 83 2.82 4.81 3.72
CA ARG A 83 1.38 4.58 3.84
C ARG A 83 0.89 5.23 5.11
N TYR A 84 -0.19 5.97 5.01
CA TYR A 84 -0.77 6.68 6.15
C TYR A 84 -2.03 5.94 6.64
N ALA A 85 -2.34 6.12 7.92
CA ALA A 85 -3.56 5.59 8.53
C ALA A 85 -4.77 6.50 8.25
N GLU A 86 -4.84 7.03 7.03
CA GLU A 86 -5.88 7.94 6.59
C GLU A 86 -6.49 7.44 5.28
N CYS A 87 -7.82 7.50 5.22
CA CYS A 87 -8.62 7.11 4.08
C CYS A 87 -9.33 8.35 3.54
N VAL A 88 -9.26 8.57 2.23
CA VAL A 88 -9.86 9.70 1.55
C VAL A 88 -10.91 9.19 0.57
N TYR A 89 -12.02 9.88 0.46
CA TYR A 89 -13.04 9.61 -0.54
C TYR A 89 -13.48 10.92 -1.19
N MET A 90 -13.45 10.96 -2.53
CA MET A 90 -13.99 12.07 -3.28
C MET A 90 -15.47 11.83 -3.56
N HIS A 91 -16.31 12.70 -3.01
CA HIS A 91 -17.75 12.63 -3.28
C HIS A 91 -18.04 13.15 -4.70
N GLY A 92 -18.85 12.42 -5.48
CA GLY A 92 -19.15 12.76 -6.88
C GLY A 92 -20.12 13.94 -7.10
N ILE A 93 -20.48 14.68 -6.06
CA ILE A 93 -21.42 15.82 -6.15
C ILE A 93 -20.76 17.08 -5.59
N SER A 94 -20.98 18.20 -6.27
CA SER A 94 -20.57 19.50 -5.79
C SER A 94 -21.59 20.03 -4.79
N LEU A 95 -21.14 20.30 -3.57
CA LEU A 95 -21.98 20.79 -2.47
C LEU A 95 -21.43 22.10 -1.91
N PRO A 96 -22.30 22.99 -1.41
CA PRO A 96 -21.87 24.10 -0.56
C PRO A 96 -21.11 23.57 0.66
N TYR A 97 -20.15 24.36 1.16
CA TYR A 97 -19.26 23.95 2.25
C TYR A 97 -19.99 23.34 3.46
N GLN A 98 -21.06 23.97 3.94
CA GLN A 98 -21.81 23.50 5.10
C GLN A 98 -22.47 22.12 4.85
N SER A 99 -23.01 21.92 3.65
CA SER A 99 -23.59 20.63 3.26
C SER A 99 -22.51 19.56 3.14
N ALA A 100 -21.36 19.87 2.54
CA ALA A 100 -20.24 18.94 2.45
C ALA A 100 -19.74 18.49 3.84
N VAL A 101 -19.60 19.42 4.79
CA VAL A 101 -19.22 19.10 6.18
C VAL A 101 -20.25 18.20 6.86
N ALA A 102 -21.54 18.48 6.67
CA ALA A 102 -22.62 17.65 7.22
C ALA A 102 -22.59 16.23 6.62
N THR A 103 -22.48 16.11 5.30
CA THR A 103 -22.39 14.82 4.61
C THR A 103 -21.20 13.99 5.08
N CYS A 104 -20.00 14.57 5.18
CA CYS A 104 -18.85 13.82 5.70
C CYS A 104 -19.09 13.31 7.13
N ARG A 105 -19.75 14.10 7.99
CA ARG A 105 -20.07 13.70 9.37
C ARG A 105 -21.10 12.59 9.44
N GLU A 106 -22.05 12.53 8.50
CA GLU A 106 -23.02 11.42 8.40
C GLU A 106 -22.31 10.09 8.10
N ASP A 107 -21.16 10.13 7.41
CA ASP A 107 -20.31 8.97 7.13
C ASP A 107 -19.21 8.75 8.20
N ASP A 108 -19.38 9.25 9.43
CA ASP A 108 -18.39 9.18 10.51
C ASP A 108 -16.98 9.70 10.10
N SER A 109 -16.95 10.67 9.18
CA SER A 109 -15.74 11.25 8.61
C SER A 109 -15.73 12.78 8.73
N HIS A 110 -14.69 13.43 8.22
CA HIS A 110 -14.61 14.89 8.16
C HIS A 110 -14.17 15.33 6.77
N LEU A 111 -14.47 16.59 6.46
CA LEU A 111 -13.96 17.21 5.24
C LEU A 111 -12.42 17.17 5.27
N VAL A 112 -11.82 16.80 4.14
CA VAL A 112 -10.37 16.63 4.03
C VAL A 112 -9.63 17.90 4.45
N ASP A 113 -8.60 17.71 5.28
CA ASP A 113 -7.66 18.75 5.69
C ASP A 113 -6.33 18.56 4.95
N ILE A 114 -5.74 19.65 4.47
CA ILE A 114 -4.50 19.59 3.69
C ILE A 114 -3.42 20.34 4.45
N PHE A 115 -2.52 19.59 5.10
CA PHE A 115 -1.39 20.12 5.86
C PHE A 115 -0.02 19.84 5.23
N SER A 116 0.00 19.16 4.08
CA SER A 116 1.23 18.86 3.36
C SER A 116 1.01 18.93 1.85
N GLU A 117 2.06 19.31 1.13
CA GLU A 117 2.07 19.33 -0.34
C GLU A 117 1.82 17.93 -0.91
N GLU A 118 2.26 16.90 -0.19
CA GLU A 118 2.06 15.51 -0.56
C GLU A 118 0.58 15.11 -0.55
N LYS A 119 -0.16 15.49 0.51
CA LYS A 119 -1.59 15.24 0.61
C LYS A 119 -2.36 16.05 -0.43
N GLU A 120 -1.93 17.28 -0.71
CA GLU A 120 -2.53 18.10 -1.76
C GLU A 120 -2.41 17.42 -3.15
N ARG A 121 -1.21 16.94 -3.50
CA ARG A 121 -0.99 16.24 -4.77
C ARG A 121 -1.76 14.92 -4.85
N PHE A 122 -1.88 14.20 -3.73
CA PHE A 122 -2.65 12.97 -3.68
C PHE A 122 -4.14 13.24 -3.93
N VAL A 123 -4.74 14.16 -3.18
CA VAL A 123 -6.16 14.51 -3.33
C VAL A 123 -6.48 14.99 -4.74
N LYS A 124 -5.60 15.80 -5.36
CA LYS A 124 -5.76 16.27 -6.75
C LYS A 124 -5.69 15.18 -7.81
N ARG A 125 -5.05 14.04 -7.52
CA ARG A 125 -4.93 12.91 -8.45
C ARG A 125 -6.14 11.98 -8.35
N GLU A 126 -6.62 11.79 -7.13
CA GLU A 126 -7.78 10.95 -6.82
C GLU A 126 -9.12 11.71 -6.99
N SER A 127 -9.06 13.01 -7.33
CA SER A 127 -10.19 13.87 -7.69
C SER A 127 -10.38 14.04 -9.19
#